data_AF-A0A5B0LWM9-F1
#
_entry.id   AF-A0A5B0LWM9-F1
#
_cell.length_a   1.000
_cell.length_b   1.000
_cell.length_c   1.000
_cell.angle_alpha   90.00
_cell.angle_beta   90.00
_cell.angle_gamma   90.00
#
_symmetry.space_group_name_H-M   'P 1'
#
loop_
_entity.id
_entity.type
_entity.pdbx_description
1 polymer ?
#
loop_
_entity_poly.entity_id
_entity_poly.type
_entity_poly.pdbx_seq_one_letter_code
_entity_poly.pdbx_strand_id
1 'polypeptide(L)'
;MLLLVQSLRLIVLFEVSILICGIPLEQGVSSPVNDSRNVRHSRRSLKQKCSKTILDGMRRLNPFGWSSARPNDEQGACSICLGEYQVGDKKMSWPDCSHILHQDCAEEWRKVQATCPLCRGNDKKLSQELAGRRLEKQRNAFFEHLRRRLLEIGNPRNEWEEREVDRLRHLLE
;
A
#
# COMPACT_ATOMS: atom_id res chain seq x y z
N MET A 1 -20.46 30.87 26.11
CA MET A 1 -19.01 30.66 26.33
C MET A 1 -18.69 29.19 26.62
N LEU A 2 -19.16 28.60 27.72
CA LEU A 2 -18.91 27.18 28.05
C LEU A 2 -19.38 26.20 26.97
N LEU A 3 -20.55 26.42 26.36
CA LEU A 3 -21.07 25.56 25.28
C LEU A 3 -20.26 25.66 23.97
N LEU A 4 -19.67 26.82 23.69
CA LEU A 4 -18.81 27.03 22.51
C LEU A 4 -17.45 26.36 22.68
N VAL A 5 -16.90 26.42 23.90
CA VAL A 5 -15.65 25.71 24.23
C VAL A 5 -15.87 24.20 24.23
N GLN A 6 -17.03 23.73 24.74
CA GLN A 6 -17.40 22.32 24.71
C GLN A 6 -17.59 21.81 23.27
N SER A 7 -18.23 22.60 22.39
CA SER A 7 -18.42 22.22 20.99
C SER A 7 -17.11 22.18 20.22
N LEU A 8 -16.22 23.15 20.42
CA LEU A 8 -14.89 23.15 19.80
C LEU A 8 -14.04 21.98 20.30
N ARG A 9 -14.14 21.64 21.59
CA ARG A 9 -13.46 20.46 22.17
C ARG A 9 -13.97 19.16 21.56
N LEU A 10 -15.28 19.01 21.35
CA LEU A 10 -15.86 17.84 20.71
C LEU A 10 -15.53 17.76 19.22
N ILE A 11 -15.48 18.89 18.51
CA ILE A 11 -15.07 18.95 17.10
C ILE A 11 -13.60 18.53 16.98
N VAL A 12 -12.70 19.08 17.80
CA VAL A 12 -11.28 18.68 17.79
C VAL A 12 -11.12 17.21 18.14
N LEU A 13 -11.84 16.69 19.14
CA LEU A 13 -11.80 15.28 19.50
C LEU A 13 -12.38 14.37 18.41
N PHE A 14 -13.43 14.81 17.70
CA PHE A 14 -14.03 14.07 16.60
C PHE A 14 -13.11 14.04 15.37
N GLU A 15 -12.48 15.16 15.01
CA GLU A 15 -11.49 15.26 13.94
C GLU A 15 -10.24 14.41 14.24
N VAL A 16 -9.74 14.48 15.48
CA VAL A 16 -8.64 13.63 15.95
C VAL A 16 -9.04 12.15 15.95
N SER A 17 -10.30 11.83 16.26
CA SER A 17 -10.79 10.44 16.22
C SER A 17 -10.95 9.91 14.79
N ILE A 18 -11.38 10.75 13.83
CA ILE A 18 -11.45 10.37 12.40
C ILE A 18 -10.04 10.07 11.86
N LEU A 19 -9.04 10.84 12.29
CA LEU A 19 -7.63 10.64 11.92
C LEU A 19 -7.00 9.41 12.59
N ILE A 20 -7.35 9.12 13.85
CA ILE A 20 -6.87 7.92 14.57
C ILE A 20 -7.56 6.65 14.07
N CYS A 21 -8.88 6.70 13.81
CA CYS A 21 -9.68 5.56 13.37
C CYS A 21 -9.55 5.28 11.87
N GLY A 22 -8.95 6.18 11.08
CA GLY A 22 -8.69 5.98 9.66
C GLY A 22 -9.95 5.70 8.83
N ILE A 23 -11.12 6.23 9.24
CA ILE A 23 -12.38 6.02 8.52
C ILE A 23 -12.33 6.90 7.26
N PRO A 24 -12.23 6.32 6.05
CA PRO A 24 -12.27 7.10 4.83
C PRO A 24 -13.73 7.51 4.59
N LEU A 25 -14.03 8.81 4.61
CA LEU A 25 -15.25 9.35 4.02
C LEU A 25 -15.13 9.22 2.49
N GLU A 26 -16.07 8.48 1.90
CA GLU A 26 -16.03 7.89 0.55
C GLU A 26 -15.73 8.87 -0.59
N GLN A 27 -14.89 8.46 -1.55
CA GLN A 27 -15.15 8.46 -3.01
C GLN A 27 -14.24 7.40 -3.68
N GLY A 28 -14.84 6.50 -4.47
CA GLY A 28 -14.27 5.21 -4.84
C GLY A 28 -13.06 5.23 -5.79
N VAL A 29 -12.13 4.30 -5.55
CA VAL A 29 -11.37 3.58 -6.59
C VAL A 29 -10.99 2.20 -6.01
N SER A 30 -11.26 1.18 -6.82
CA SER A 30 -10.82 -0.23 -6.75
C SER A 30 -11.32 -1.10 -5.58
N SER A 31 -12.35 -1.87 -5.92
CA SER A 31 -12.69 -3.26 -5.58
C SER A 31 -12.06 -3.93 -4.35
N PRO A 32 -12.82 -4.80 -3.65
CA PRO A 32 -12.24 -5.70 -2.67
C PRO A 32 -11.14 -6.50 -3.38
N VAL A 33 -9.90 -6.35 -2.91
CA VAL A 33 -8.80 -7.22 -3.29
C VAL A 33 -9.31 -8.62 -2.99
N ASN A 34 -9.58 -9.38 -4.05
CA ASN A 34 -9.99 -10.76 -3.98
C ASN A 34 -8.95 -11.49 -3.14
N ASP A 35 -9.31 -11.71 -1.89
CA ASP A 35 -8.45 -12.27 -0.89
C ASP A 35 -8.28 -13.75 -1.22
N SER A 36 -7.32 -14.04 -2.09
CA SER A 36 -6.90 -15.39 -2.43
C SER A 36 -6.14 -16.05 -1.27
N ARG A 37 -6.45 -15.69 -0.01
CA ARG A 37 -6.04 -16.39 1.22
C ARG A 37 -6.66 -17.79 1.37
N ASN A 38 -7.22 -18.39 0.32
CA ASN A 38 -7.64 -19.79 0.35
C ASN A 38 -7.10 -20.71 -0.76
N VAL A 39 -5.89 -20.48 -1.28
CA VAL A 39 -5.22 -21.48 -2.17
C VAL A 39 -3.95 -22.07 -1.54
N ARG A 40 -3.64 -21.75 -0.27
CA ARG A 40 -2.39 -22.21 0.37
C ARG A 40 -2.55 -23.08 1.63
N HIS A 41 -3.76 -23.29 2.13
CA HIS A 41 -3.98 -24.25 3.22
C HIS A 41 -4.46 -25.64 2.78
N SER A 42 -4.95 -25.80 1.54
CA SER A 42 -5.34 -27.10 0.99
C SER A 42 -4.20 -27.82 0.23
N ARG A 43 -2.96 -27.77 0.73
CA ARG A 43 -1.86 -28.62 0.24
C ARG A 43 -1.19 -29.46 1.34
N ARG A 44 -1.85 -29.61 2.50
CA ARG A 44 -1.40 -30.53 3.55
C ARG A 44 -2.37 -31.70 3.83
N SER A 45 -3.57 -31.72 3.22
CA SER A 45 -4.53 -32.83 3.38
C SER A 45 -4.95 -33.57 2.10
N LEU A 46 -4.48 -33.19 0.90
CA LEU A 46 -4.61 -34.05 -0.30
C LEU A 46 -3.37 -34.95 -0.45
N LYS A 47 -3.07 -35.72 0.61
CA LYS A 47 -2.36 -37.00 0.51
C LYS A 47 -3.34 -38.14 0.16
N GLN A 48 -4.48 -37.82 -0.45
CA GLN A 48 -5.41 -38.81 -0.96
C GLN A 48 -5.07 -39.11 -2.42
N LYS A 49 -4.08 -39.98 -2.55
CA LYS A 49 -3.85 -40.99 -3.61
C LYS A 49 -4.70 -40.79 -4.87
N CYS A 50 -4.35 -39.81 -5.70
CA CYS A 50 -4.71 -39.86 -7.12
C CYS A 50 -3.60 -40.66 -7.82
N SER A 51 -3.97 -41.74 -8.52
CA SER A 51 -3.01 -42.62 -9.19
C SER A 51 -2.19 -41.81 -10.21
N LYS A 52 -0.89 -42.14 -10.36
CA LYS A 52 0.06 -41.49 -11.30
C LYS A 52 -0.51 -41.32 -12.72
N THR A 53 -1.45 -42.18 -13.11
CA THR A 53 -2.17 -42.15 -14.38
C THR A 53 -3.03 -40.91 -14.62
N ILE A 54 -3.62 -40.30 -13.58
CA ILE A 54 -4.46 -39.09 -13.76
C ILE A 54 -3.58 -37.86 -14.05
N LEU A 55 -2.44 -37.74 -13.36
CA LEU A 55 -1.47 -36.66 -13.58
C LEU A 55 -0.78 -36.77 -14.95
N ASP A 56 -0.46 -37.98 -15.39
CA ASP A 56 0.08 -38.19 -16.75
C ASP A 56 -0.99 -38.03 -17.85
N GLY A 57 -2.26 -38.33 -17.54
CA GLY A 57 -3.39 -38.09 -18.45
C GLY A 57 -3.65 -36.60 -18.70
N MET A 58 -3.58 -35.77 -17.66
CA MET A 58 -3.71 -34.31 -17.78
C MET A 58 -2.61 -33.68 -18.65
N ARG A 59 -1.43 -34.31 -18.73
CA ARG A 59 -0.33 -33.86 -19.58
C ARG A 59 -0.59 -34.12 -21.07
N ARG A 60 -1.37 -35.16 -21.40
CA ARG A 60 -1.70 -35.55 -22.79
C ARG A 60 -2.93 -34.83 -23.35
N LEU A 61 -3.79 -34.29 -22.49
CA LEU A 61 -5.03 -33.60 -22.87
C LEU A 61 -4.91 -32.07 -22.85
N ASN A 62 -3.70 -31.49 -22.89
CA ASN A 62 -3.52 -30.04 -22.95
C ASN A 62 -3.48 -29.56 -24.41
N PRO A 63 -4.59 -29.11 -25.00
CA PRO A 63 -4.64 -28.69 -26.41
C PRO A 63 -4.23 -27.21 -26.54
N PHE A 64 -4.04 -26.51 -25.40
CA PHE A 64 -3.80 -25.07 -25.30
C PHE A 64 -2.43 -24.72 -24.70
N GLY A 65 -1.54 -25.70 -24.53
CA GLY A 65 -0.12 -25.44 -24.28
C GLY A 65 0.20 -24.55 -23.08
N TRP A 66 -0.66 -24.46 -22.05
CA TRP A 66 -0.28 -23.72 -20.84
C TRP A 66 0.71 -24.56 -20.04
N SER A 67 1.99 -24.42 -20.38
CA SER A 67 3.08 -24.81 -19.51
C SER A 67 2.95 -24.00 -18.22
N SER A 68 3.06 -24.65 -17.07
CA SER A 68 3.32 -24.02 -15.78
C SER A 68 4.74 -23.41 -15.73
N ALA A 69 5.25 -22.97 -16.88
CA ALA A 69 6.44 -22.16 -17.01
C ALA A 69 6.22 -20.91 -16.18
N ARG A 70 7.14 -20.65 -15.24
CA ARG A 70 7.20 -19.35 -14.59
C ARG A 70 7.38 -18.34 -15.73
N PRO A 71 6.46 -17.40 -16.00
CA PRO A 71 6.37 -16.74 -17.30
C PRO A 71 7.52 -15.77 -17.62
N ASN A 72 8.57 -15.78 -16.81
CA ASN A 72 9.37 -14.61 -16.61
C ASN A 72 10.67 -14.60 -17.42
N ASP A 73 11.04 -15.74 -17.99
CA ASP A 73 12.25 -15.86 -18.80
C ASP A 73 11.91 -15.94 -20.31
N GLU A 74 10.64 -16.19 -20.65
CA GLU A 74 10.19 -16.38 -22.06
C GLU A 74 9.55 -15.14 -22.68
N GLN A 75 9.14 -14.13 -21.90
CA GLN A 75 8.38 -12.99 -22.42
C GLN A 75 9.25 -11.93 -23.11
N GLY A 76 10.58 -12.01 -23.00
CA GLY A 76 11.51 -11.13 -23.71
C GLY A 76 11.38 -9.62 -23.44
N ALA A 77 10.39 -9.20 -22.64
CA ALA A 77 10.00 -7.81 -22.45
C ALA A 77 9.60 -7.52 -20.99
N CYS A 78 9.70 -6.26 -20.59
CA CYS A 78 9.31 -5.78 -19.27
C CYS A 78 7.80 -5.52 -19.21
N SER A 79 7.11 -6.01 -18.18
CA SER A 79 5.65 -5.84 -18.04
C SER A 79 5.19 -4.44 -17.62
N ILE A 80 6.12 -3.55 -17.24
CA ILE A 80 5.81 -2.17 -16.85
C ILE A 80 5.86 -1.25 -18.07
N CYS A 81 6.98 -1.26 -18.81
CA CYS A 81 7.16 -0.39 -19.98
C CYS A 81 6.80 -1.08 -21.30
N LEU A 82 6.52 -2.38 -21.29
CA LEU A 82 6.26 -3.23 -22.45
C LEU A 82 7.43 -3.30 -23.46
N GLY A 83 8.62 -2.80 -23.09
CA GLY A 83 9.82 -2.81 -23.92
C GLY A 83 10.58 -4.13 -23.85
N GLU A 84 11.11 -4.57 -24.98
CA GLU A 84 12.00 -5.74 -25.09
C GLU A 84 13.31 -5.51 -24.32
N TYR A 85 13.88 -6.59 -23.80
CA TYR A 85 15.16 -6.53 -23.12
C TYR A 85 16.32 -6.52 -24.13
N GLN A 86 17.17 -5.50 -24.04
CA GLN A 86 18.37 -5.37 -24.86
C GLN A 86 19.62 -5.90 -24.13
N VAL A 87 20.67 -6.19 -24.91
CA VAL A 87 21.98 -6.57 -24.36
C VAL A 87 22.57 -5.37 -23.62
N GLY A 88 22.83 -5.53 -22.33
CA GLY A 88 23.32 -4.44 -21.46
C GLY A 88 22.24 -3.79 -20.60
N ASP A 89 20.96 -4.13 -20.79
CA ASP A 89 19.89 -3.66 -19.91
C ASP A 89 20.10 -4.15 -18.48
N LYS A 90 19.96 -3.21 -17.54
CA LYS A 90 19.94 -3.55 -16.11
C LYS A 90 18.59 -4.16 -15.76
N LYS A 91 18.63 -5.39 -15.26
CA LYS A 91 17.44 -6.16 -14.90
C LYS A 91 17.44 -6.40 -13.39
N MET A 92 16.26 -6.31 -12.80
CA MET A 92 16.07 -6.58 -11.38
C MET A 92 15.02 -7.68 -11.21
N SER A 93 15.30 -8.62 -10.30
CA SER A 93 14.33 -9.63 -9.88
C SER A 93 13.57 -9.17 -8.62
N TRP A 94 12.28 -9.47 -8.58
CA TRP A 94 11.44 -9.17 -7.41
C TRP A 94 11.75 -10.16 -6.27
N PRO A 95 11.99 -9.71 -5.03
CA PRO A 95 12.53 -10.56 -3.95
C PRO A 95 11.71 -11.82 -3.65
N ASP A 96 10.38 -11.72 -3.68
CA ASP A 96 9.47 -12.80 -3.25
C ASP A 96 9.00 -13.74 -4.37
N CYS A 97 9.21 -13.37 -5.64
CA CYS A 97 8.65 -14.14 -6.75
C CYS A 97 9.57 -14.27 -7.97
N SER A 98 10.81 -13.77 -7.87
CA SER A 98 11.86 -13.85 -8.89
C SER A 98 11.44 -13.34 -10.28
N HIS A 99 10.39 -12.52 -10.36
CA HIS A 99 9.97 -11.91 -11.62
C HIS A 99 10.92 -10.78 -12.01
N ILE A 100 11.26 -10.67 -13.29
CA ILE A 100 12.32 -9.82 -13.83
C ILE A 100 11.66 -8.64 -14.53
N LEU A 101 12.18 -7.46 -14.23
CA LEU A 101 11.77 -6.19 -14.80
C LEU A 101 13.04 -5.39 -15.12
N HIS A 102 12.94 -4.33 -15.93
CA HIS A 102 14.00 -3.33 -15.97
C HIS A 102 14.22 -2.77 -14.57
N GLN A 103 15.48 -2.55 -14.20
CA GLN A 103 15.83 -2.02 -12.88
C GLN A 103 15.10 -0.71 -12.59
N ASP A 104 15.12 0.23 -13.53
CA ASP A 104 14.45 1.53 -13.38
C ASP A 104 12.93 1.37 -13.21
N CYS A 105 12.32 0.47 -13.97
CA CYS A 105 10.89 0.17 -13.87
C CYS A 105 10.54 -0.45 -12.50
N ALA A 106 11.36 -1.39 -12.02
CA ALA A 106 11.16 -2.02 -10.73
C ALA A 106 11.32 -1.03 -9.58
N GLU A 107 12.32 -0.14 -9.65
CA GLU A 107 12.57 0.89 -8.63
C GLU A 107 11.43 1.90 -8.56
N GLU A 108 10.95 2.40 -9.70
CA GLU A 108 9.85 3.35 -9.73
C GLU A 108 8.55 2.72 -9.22
N TRP A 109 8.26 1.48 -9.62
CA TRP A 109 7.09 0.76 -9.13
C TRP A 109 7.11 0.56 -7.61
N ARG A 110 8.28 0.21 -7.05
CA ARG A 110 8.44 0.00 -5.60
C ARG A 110 8.23 1.27 -4.77
N LYS A 111 8.38 2.47 -5.34
CA LYS A 111 8.07 3.73 -4.65
C LYS A 111 6.59 3.88 -4.35
N VAL A 112 5.73 3.25 -5.15
CA VAL A 112 4.26 3.42 -5.09
C VAL A 112 3.54 2.16 -4.62
N GLN A 113 4.03 0.97 -4.96
CA GLN A 113 3.37 -0.31 -4.71
C GLN A 113 4.32 -1.36 -4.17
N ALA A 114 3.85 -2.15 -3.19
CA ALA A 114 4.59 -3.27 -2.62
C ALA A 114 4.30 -4.61 -3.32
N THR A 115 3.52 -4.61 -4.40
CA THR A 115 3.12 -5.83 -5.09
C THR A 115 3.86 -6.00 -6.40
N CYS A 116 4.21 -7.24 -6.73
CA CYS A 116 4.79 -7.55 -8.03
C CYS A 116 3.74 -7.33 -9.14
N PRO A 117 4.05 -6.58 -10.21
CA PRO A 117 3.10 -6.31 -11.30
C PRO A 117 2.70 -7.57 -12.07
N LEU A 118 3.52 -8.63 -12.05
CA LEU A 118 3.28 -9.87 -12.78
C LEU A 118 2.41 -10.86 -12.00
N CYS A 119 2.72 -11.12 -10.73
CA CYS A 119 2.03 -12.16 -9.95
C CYS A 119 1.20 -11.62 -8.78
N ARG A 120 1.21 -10.31 -8.55
CA ARG A 120 0.55 -9.65 -7.40
C ARG A 120 1.02 -10.14 -6.03
N GLY A 121 2.18 -10.83 -5.99
CA GLY A 121 2.83 -11.22 -4.74
C GLY A 121 3.28 -9.98 -3.97
N ASN A 122 2.99 -9.94 -2.67
CA ASN A 122 3.25 -8.78 -1.82
C ASN A 122 4.61 -8.90 -1.11
N ASP A 123 5.50 -7.93 -1.33
CA ASP A 123 6.71 -7.75 -0.54
C ASP A 123 6.33 -7.22 0.83
N LYS A 124 6.40 -8.10 1.84
CA LYS A 124 5.98 -7.78 3.20
C LYS A 124 6.76 -6.61 3.78
N LYS A 125 8.08 -6.55 3.55
CA LYS A 125 8.94 -5.50 4.10
C LYS A 125 8.58 -4.16 3.46
N LEU A 126 8.50 -4.13 2.13
CA LEU A 126 8.12 -2.93 1.40
C LEU A 126 6.70 -2.47 1.74
N SER A 127 5.77 -3.39 1.95
CA SER A 127 4.39 -3.06 2.31
C SER A 127 4.28 -2.33 3.65
N GLN A 128 5.07 -2.76 4.65
CA GLN A 128 5.13 -2.10 5.95
C GLN A 128 5.76 -0.72 5.84
N GLU A 129 6.83 -0.59 5.05
CA GLU A 129 7.51 0.68 4.82
C GLU A 129 6.59 1.71 4.13
N LEU A 130 5.89 1.32 3.06
CA LEU A 130 4.95 2.19 2.36
C LEU A 130 3.77 2.60 3.25
N ALA A 131 3.28 1.68 4.11
CA ALA A 131 2.26 2.01 5.10
C ALA A 131 2.75 3.07 6.10
N GLY A 132 3.98 2.91 6.61
CA GLY A 132 4.62 3.89 7.50
C GLY A 132 4.74 5.27 6.84
N ARG A 133 5.23 5.34 5.59
CA ARG A 133 5.33 6.59 4.82
C ARG A 133 3.97 7.25 4.60
N ARG A 134 2.91 6.47 4.35
CA ARG A 134 1.55 6.99 4.18
C ARG A 134 1.02 7.61 5.47
N LEU A 135 1.18 6.92 6.60
CA LEU A 135 0.75 7.42 7.91
C LEU A 135 1.53 8.68 8.31
N GLU A 136 2.84 8.69 8.10
CA GLU A 136 3.67 9.86 8.36
C GLU A 136 3.26 11.06 7.49
N LYS A 137 2.98 10.83 6.20
CA LYS A 137 2.48 11.88 5.31
C LYS A 137 1.13 12.43 5.80
N GLN A 138 0.21 11.56 6.24
CA GLN A 138 -1.07 11.98 6.81
C GLN A 138 -0.89 12.80 8.09
N ARG A 139 -0.04 12.31 9.00
CA ARG A 139 0.33 13.02 10.24
C ARG A 139 0.88 14.41 9.91
N ASN A 140 1.90 14.48 9.06
CA ASN A 140 2.54 15.76 8.74
C ASN A 140 1.58 16.73 8.05
N ALA A 141 0.71 16.25 7.16
CA ALA A 141 -0.33 17.07 6.55
C ALA A 141 -1.33 17.60 7.58
N PHE A 142 -1.68 16.82 8.60
CA PHE A 142 -2.53 17.26 9.70
C PHE A 142 -1.85 18.34 10.57
N PHE A 143 -0.59 18.13 10.97
CA PHE A 143 0.17 19.14 11.72
C PHE A 143 0.28 20.46 10.94
N GLU A 144 0.56 20.38 9.63
CA GLU A 144 0.56 21.55 8.75
C GLU A 144 -0.81 22.25 8.69
N HIS A 145 -1.90 21.49 8.64
CA HIS A 145 -3.25 22.05 8.70
C HIS A 145 -3.48 22.81 10.02
N LEU A 146 -3.10 22.23 11.17
CA LEU A 146 -3.23 22.87 12.47
C LEU A 146 -2.38 24.14 12.56
N ARG A 147 -1.13 24.11 12.07
CA ARG A 147 -0.25 25.29 12.00
C ARG A 147 -0.92 26.43 11.24
N ARG A 148 -1.51 26.16 10.06
CA ARG A 148 -2.25 27.16 9.29
C ARG A 148 -3.45 27.73 10.05
N ARG A 149 -4.23 26.86 10.71
CA ARG A 149 -5.38 27.31 11.53
C ARG A 149 -4.95 28.19 12.70
N LEU A 150 -3.84 27.89 13.37
CA LEU A 150 -3.33 28.73 14.45
C LEU A 150 -2.93 30.13 13.96
N LEU A 151 -2.40 30.25 12.74
CA LEU A 151 -2.09 31.56 12.14
C LEU A 151 -3.37 32.38 11.83
N GLU A 152 -4.49 31.71 11.62
CA GLU A 152 -5.80 32.35 11.39
C GLU A 152 -6.50 32.75 12.69
N ILE A 153 -6.05 32.27 13.86
CA ILE A 153 -6.58 32.73 15.14
C ILE A 153 -6.25 34.22 15.26
N GLY A 154 -7.28 35.06 15.24
CA GLY A 154 -7.14 36.50 15.42
C GLY A 154 -6.42 36.84 16.72
N ASN A 155 -5.97 38.09 16.83
CA ASN A 155 -5.08 38.51 17.91
C ASN A 155 -5.64 38.10 19.30
N PRO A 156 -4.83 37.46 20.17
CA PRO A 156 -5.28 37.07 21.50
C PRO A 156 -5.84 38.27 22.25
N ARG A 157 -6.97 38.11 22.93
CA ARG A 157 -7.63 39.20 23.69
C ARG A 157 -7.11 39.30 25.12
N ASN A 158 -6.37 38.30 25.59
CA ASN A 158 -5.78 38.25 26.92
C ASN A 158 -4.55 37.34 26.96
N GLU A 159 -3.74 37.48 28.02
CA GLU A 159 -2.50 36.72 28.21
C GLU A 159 -2.70 35.19 28.28
N TRP A 160 -3.89 34.72 28.69
CA TRP A 160 -4.14 33.28 28.75
C TRP A 160 -4.31 32.70 27.34
N GLU A 161 -5.04 33.39 26.47
CA GLU A 161 -5.18 33.02 25.06
C GLU A 161 -3.82 33.04 24.36
N GLU A 162 -2.97 34.04 24.66
CA GLU A 162 -1.60 34.11 24.12
C GLU A 162 -0.74 32.93 24.57
N ARG A 163 -0.71 32.62 25.88
CA ARG A 163 0.03 31.46 26.41
C ARG A 163 -0.45 30.13 25.82
N GLU A 164 -1.75 29.99 25.55
CA GLU A 164 -2.30 28.78 24.95
C GLU A 164 -1.93 28.65 23.47
N VAL A 165 -1.99 29.74 22.71
CA VAL A 165 -1.55 29.76 21.30
C VAL A 165 -0.05 29.45 21.20
N ASP A 166 0.78 30.00 22.09
CA ASP A 166 2.21 29.71 22.13
C ASP A 166 2.50 28.25 22.53
N ARG A 167 1.78 27.70 23.51
CA ARG A 167 1.86 26.26 23.84
C ARG A 167 1.52 25.39 22.63
N LEU A 168 0.46 25.71 21.91
CA LEU A 168 0.05 24.97 20.72
C LEU A 168 1.06 25.09 19.60
N ARG A 169 1.67 26.27 19.39
CA ARG A 169 2.75 26.44 18.42
C ARG A 169 3.94 25.53 18.75
N HIS A 170 4.35 25.49 20.02
CA HIS A 170 5.48 24.65 20.46
C HIS A 170 5.19 23.15 20.35
N LEU A 171 3.95 22.71 20.58
CA LEU A 171 3.54 21.31 20.38
C LEU A 171 3.50 20.89 18.90
N LEU A 172 3.40 21.85 17.99
CA LEU A 172 3.35 21.59 16.56
C LEU A 172 4.71 21.77 15.89
N GLU A 173 5.79 22.17 16.58
CA GLU A 173 7.18 22.23 16.07
C GLU A 173 7.84 20.85 16.04
#